data_AF-A0A5S5DNY4-F1
#
_entry.id   AF-A0A5S5DNY4-F1
#
_cell.length_a   1.000
_cell.length_b   1.000
_cell.length_c   1.000
_cell.angle_alpha   90.00
_cell.angle_beta   90.00
_cell.angle_gamma   90.00
#
_symmetry.space_group_name_H-M   'P 1'
#
loop_
_entity.id
_entity.type
_entity.pdbx_description
1 polymer ?
#
loop_
_entity_poly.entity_id
_entity_poly.type
_entity_poly.pdbx_seq_one_letter_code
_entity_poly.pdbx_strand_id
1 'polypeptide(L)' 'MNKALHNTTTLEQYFAPFRKNIVRIDEYFESPYGKKKIIYADWTASGRLYRPIEEELLNNIGPYVANTHT' A
#
# COMPACT_ATOMS: atom_id res chain seq x y z
N MET A 1 2.02 -8.58 -29.56
CA MET A 1 2.67 -7.39 -28.97
C MET A 1 3.68 -7.86 -27.95
N ASN A 2 4.98 -7.65 -28.22
CA ASN A 2 6.07 -8.04 -27.33
C ASN A 2 5.99 -7.23 -26.03
N LYS A 3 5.52 -7.86 -24.96
CA LYS A 3 5.67 -7.32 -23.60
C LYS A 3 7.15 -7.46 -23.27
N ALA A 4 7.91 -6.37 -23.35
CA ALA A 4 9.32 -6.38 -22.98
C ALA A 4 9.46 -7.05 -21.60
N LEU A 5 10.36 -8.03 -21.50
CA LEU A 5 10.73 -8.68 -20.25
C LEU A 5 11.29 -7.59 -19.32
N HIS A 6 10.48 -7.14 -18.37
CA HIS A 6 10.92 -6.19 -17.35
C HIS A 6 11.85 -6.95 -16.40
N ASN A 7 13.15 -6.90 -16.69
CA ASN A 7 14.17 -7.45 -15.81
C ASN A 7 14.10 -6.70 -14.49
N THR A 8 13.64 -7.39 -13.44
CA THR A 8 13.51 -6.81 -12.11
C THR A 8 14.90 -6.44 -11.59
N THR A 9 15.10 -5.17 -11.25
CA THR A 9 16.38 -4.69 -10.70
C THR A 9 16.64 -5.28 -9.32
N THR A 10 17.90 -5.33 -8.89
CA THR A 10 18.27 -5.77 -7.53
C THR A 10 17.50 -5.01 -6.44
N LEU A 11 17.27 -3.70 -6.64
CA LEU A 11 16.48 -2.89 -5.71
C LEU A 11 14.99 -3.23 -5.74
N GLU A 12 14.40 -3.43 -6.92
CA GLU A 12 13.00 -3.86 -7.02
C GLU A 12 12.78 -5.21 -6.33
N GLN A 13 13.73 -6.15 -6.45
CA GLN A 13 13.69 -7.43 -5.75
C GLN A 13 13.79 -7.25 -4.22
N TYR A 14 14.75 -6.43 -3.79
CA TYR A 14 14.95 -6.12 -2.37
C TYR A 14 13.70 -5.49 -1.73
N PHE A 15 13.05 -4.57 -2.44
CA PHE A 15 11.87 -3.86 -1.94
C PHE A 15 10.54 -4.59 -2.18
N ALA A 16 10.49 -5.66 -2.99
CA ALA A 16 9.26 -6.39 -3.29
C ALA A 16 8.51 -6.90 -2.04
N PRO A 17 9.18 -7.45 -1.00
CA PRO A 17 8.52 -7.88 0.23
C PRO A 17 7.88 -6.74 1.04
N PHE A 18 8.39 -5.52 0.93
CA PHE A 18 7.79 -4.35 1.56
C PHE A 18 6.64 -3.83 0.70
N ARG A 19 6.82 -3.79 -0.62
CA ARG A 19 5.81 -3.29 -1.57
C ARG A 19 4.49 -4.07 -1.47
N LYS A 20 4.53 -5.39 -1.31
CA LYS A 20 3.32 -6.24 -1.19
C LYS A 20 2.46 -5.93 0.04
N ASN A 21 3.04 -5.32 1.08
CA ASN A 21 2.35 -5.00 2.33
C ASN A 21 1.62 -3.66 2.29
N ILE A 22 1.81 -2.89 1.22
CA ILE A 22 1.16 -1.59 1.07
C ILE A 22 -0.32 -1.83 0.73
N VAL A 23 -1.21 -1.24 1.52
CA VAL A 23 -2.64 -1.45 1.38
C VAL A 23 -3.12 -0.94 0.02
N ARG A 24 -3.80 -1.81 -0.73
CA ARG A 24 -4.39 -1.52 -2.06
C ARG A 24 -3.37 -1.09 -3.13
N ILE A 25 -2.12 -1.56 -3.07
CA ILE A 25 -1.03 -1.19 -4.01
C ILE A 25 -1.38 -1.30 -5.50
N ASP A 26 -2.22 -2.26 -5.87
CA ASP A 26 -2.63 -2.52 -7.25
C ASP A 26 -4.11 -2.19 -7.51
N GLU A 27 -4.67 -1.25 -6.75
CA GLU A 27 -6.06 -0.81 -6.90
C GLU A 27 -6.26 0.03 -8.16
N TYR A 28 -7.48 -0.05 -8.68
CA TYR A 28 -7.93 0.69 -9.85
C TYR A 28 -9.19 1.48 -9.49
N PHE A 29 -9.40 2.60 -10.16
CA PHE A 29 -10.62 3.39 -10.06
C PHE A 29 -11.27 3.56 -11.42
N GLU A 30 -12.59 3.71 -11.43
CA GLU A 30 -13.34 4.05 -12.63
C GLU A 30 -13.31 5.56 -12.87
N SER A 31 -13.11 5.96 -14.11
CA SER A 31 -13.12 7.36 -14.54
C SER A 31 -13.98 7.51 -15.80
N PRO A 32 -14.36 8.74 -16.19
CA PRO A 32 -15.01 8.97 -17.48
C PRO A 32 -14.22 8.47 -18.69
N TYR A 33 -12.92 8.20 -18.52
CA TYR A 33 -12.00 7.69 -19.54
C TYR A 33 -11.65 6.21 -19.33
N GLY A 34 -12.51 5.48 -18.62
CA GLY A 34 -12.38 4.06 -18.29
C GLY A 34 -11.58 3.78 -17.02
N LYS A 35 -11.36 2.48 -16.75
CA LYS A 35 -10.63 1.98 -15.59
C LYS A 35 -9.16 2.38 -15.62
N LYS A 36 -8.69 3.07 -14.57
CA LYS A 36 -7.29 3.52 -14.42
C LYS A 36 -6.68 2.94 -13.16
N LYS A 37 -5.38 2.62 -13.21
CA LYS A 37 -4.62 2.21 -12.02
C LYS A 37 -4.38 3.42 -11.13
N ILE A 38 -4.54 3.27 -9.83
CA ILE A 38 -4.17 4.34 -8.89
C ILE A 38 -2.64 4.46 -8.86
N ILE A 39 -2.13 5.67 -9.13
CA ILE A 39 -0.71 5.99 -9.11
C ILE A 39 -0.49 7.01 -8.01
N TYR A 40 0.39 6.67 -7.07
CA TYR A 40 0.83 7.57 -6.00
C TYR A 40 2.18 8.17 -6.41
N ALA A 41 2.18 9.45 -6.73
CA ALA A 41 3.36 10.17 -7.20
C ALA A 41 4.28 10.64 -6.05
N ASP A 42 3.70 10.90 -4.87
CA ASP A 42 4.44 11.32 -3.68
C ASP A 42 4.23 10.31 -2.55
N TRP A 43 5.21 9.44 -2.36
CA TRP A 43 5.17 8.43 -1.31
C TRP A 43 5.42 9.02 0.08
N THR A 44 6.19 10.09 0.17
CA THR A 44 6.55 10.73 1.43
C THR A 44 5.40 11.51 2.06
N ALA A 45 4.55 12.14 1.24
CA ALA A 45 3.39 12.89 1.73
C ALA A 45 2.07 12.08 1.74
N SER A 46 2.01 10.93 1.04
CA SER A 46 0.74 10.21 0.84
C SER A 46 0.15 9.52 2.07
N GLY A 47 0.89 9.39 3.18
CA GLY A 47 0.37 8.80 4.42
C GLY A 47 -0.24 7.40 4.22
N ARG A 48 0.30 6.62 3.29
CA ARG A 48 -0.36 5.41 2.82
C ARG A 48 -0.30 4.31 3.89
N LEU A 49 -1.45 3.71 4.18
CA LEU A 49 -1.57 2.63 5.15
C LEU A 49 -0.66 1.46 4.79
N TYR A 50 0.04 0.96 5.80
CA TYR A 50 0.98 -0.15 5.66
C TYR A 50 0.52 -1.30 6.55
N ARG A 51 0.15 -2.42 5.95
CA ARG A 51 -0.61 -3.49 6.61
C ARG A 51 0.01 -3.95 7.95
N PRO A 52 1.32 -4.20 8.07
CA PRO A 52 1.92 -4.57 9.36
C PRO A 52 1.69 -3.53 10.47
N ILE A 53 1.72 -2.24 10.15
CA ILE A 53 1.45 -1.16 11.13
C ILE A 53 -0.04 -1.17 11.50
N GLU A 54 -0.93 -1.31 10.52
CA GLU A 54 -2.37 -1.37 10.79
C GLU A 54 -2.76 -2.59 11.63
N GLU A 55 -2.15 -3.75 11.36
CA GLU A 55 -2.38 -4.98 12.12
C GLU A 55 -1.88 -4.86 13.57
N GLU A 56 -0.74 -4.18 13.79
CA GLU A 56 -0.23 -3.88 15.13
C GLU A 56 -1.15 -2.93 15.88
N LEU A 57 -1.55 -1.83 15.22
CA LEU A 57 -2.47 -0.85 15.77
C LEU A 57 -3.81 -1.48 16.13
N LEU A 58 -4.35 -2.33 15.26
CA LEU A 58 -5.65 -2.96 15.47
C LEU A 58 -5.63 -4.02 16.58
N ASN A 59 -4.66 -4.93 16.54
CA ASN A 59 -4.71 -6.14 17.36
C ASN A 59 -4.00 -5.98 18.72
N ASN A 60 -2.95 -5.15 18.79
CA ASN A 60 -2.15 -5.02 20.01
C ASN A 60 -2.40 -3.70 20.73
N ILE A 61 -2.65 -2.61 20.00
CA ILE A 61 -2.89 -1.29 20.61
C ILE A 61 -4.39 -1.05 20.81
N GLY A 62 -5.21 -1.38 19.80
CA GLY A 62 -6.66 -1.17 19.77
C GLY A 62 -7.41 -1.64 21.02
N PRO A 63 -7.12 -2.83 21.59
CA PRO A 63 -7.78 -3.30 22.82
C PRO A 63 -7.58 -2.41 24.05
N TYR A 64 -6.51 -1.60 24.08
CA TYR A 64 -6.20 -0.68 25.18
C TYR A 64 -6.66 0.77 24.90
N VAL A 65 -7.14 1.05 23.68
CA VAL A 65 -7.71 2.36 23.33
C VAL A 65 -9.12 2.44 23.90
N ALA A 66 -9.23 2.94 25.12
CA ALA A 66 -10.50 3.34 25.74
C ALA A 66 -10.64 4.86 25.72
N ASN A 67 -11.89 5.35 25.71
CA ASN A 67 -12.13 6.77 25.97
C ASN A 67 -11.84 7.08 27.44
N THR A 68 -11.48 8.33 27.77
CA THR A 68 -11.16 8.75 29.16
C THR A 68 -12.35 8.70 30.13
N HIS A 69 -13.52 8.26 29.67
CA HIS A 69 -14.75 8.17 30.45
C HIS A 69 -15.12 6.70 30.78
N THR A 70 -14.25 5.75 30.43
CA THR A 70 -14.25 4.35 30.90
C THR A 70 -12.88 4.05 31.49
#